data_AF-A0A4V6RF74-F1
#
_entry.id   AF-A0A4V6RF74-F1
#
_cell.length_a   1.000
_cell.length_b   1.000
_cell.length_c   1.000
_cell.angle_alpha   90.00
_cell.angle_beta   90.00
_cell.angle_gamma   90.00
#
_symmetry.space_group_name_H-M   'P 1'
#
loop_
_entity.id
_entity.type
_entity.pdbx_description
1 polymer ?
#
loop_
_entity_poly.entity_id
_entity_poly.type
_entity_poly.pdbx_seq_one_letter_code
_entity_poly.pdbx_strand_id
1 'polypeptide(L)'
;KAAGLLRVAAPVDFGAARLIEPVTAFRAKCPEVEIRLELADRMVDLVDEGYDLGVRIGHLTDSSLIAKRLAGACMTTLASPDYLGEHGATVHPDDLSRHLCIIDRNKPAPNQWRY
;
A
#
# COMPACT_ATOMS: atom_id res chain seq x y z
N LYS A 1 8.84 -23.11 -19.89
CA LYS A 1 7.59 -22.92 -19.11
C LYS A 1 7.97 -22.35 -17.75
N ALA A 2 7.16 -21.47 -17.16
CA ALA A 2 7.42 -20.95 -15.82
C ALA A 2 6.95 -21.95 -14.77
N ALA A 3 7.76 -22.20 -13.75
CA ALA A 3 7.49 -23.12 -12.65
C ALA A 3 8.26 -22.68 -11.39
N GLY A 4 7.82 -23.14 -10.22
CA GLY A 4 8.45 -22.84 -8.93
C GLY A 4 7.62 -21.93 -8.03
N LEU A 5 8.22 -21.45 -6.94
CA LEU A 5 7.56 -20.59 -5.96
C LEU A 5 7.80 -19.11 -6.28
N LEU A 6 6.73 -18.32 -6.31
CA LEU A 6 6.76 -16.86 -6.38
C LEU A 6 6.21 -16.28 -5.06
N ARG A 7 7.05 -15.59 -4.30
CA ARG A 7 6.70 -14.90 -3.06
C ARG A 7 6.39 -13.43 -3.35
N VAL A 8 5.16 -13.02 -3.03
CA VAL A 8 4.65 -11.68 -3.31
C VAL A 8 4.22 -11.02 -2.01
N ALA A 9 4.76 -9.84 -1.72
CA ALA A 9 4.28 -8.98 -0.64
C ALA A 9 3.38 -7.87 -1.20
N ALA A 10 2.27 -7.56 -0.53
CA ALA A 10 1.36 -6.47 -0.91
C ALA A 10 0.60 -5.86 0.28
N PRO A 11 0.09 -4.61 0.17
CA PRO A 11 -0.81 -4.03 1.17
C PRO A 11 -2.09 -4.84 1.30
N VAL A 12 -2.67 -4.87 2.49
CA VAL A 12 -3.83 -5.72 2.81
C VAL A 12 -5.02 -5.39 1.92
N ASP A 13 -5.44 -4.13 1.94
CA ASP A 13 -6.61 -3.67 1.19
C ASP A 13 -6.42 -3.80 -0.32
N PHE A 14 -5.22 -3.47 -0.82
CA PHE A 14 -4.92 -3.58 -2.24
C PHE A 14 -4.87 -5.04 -2.70
N GLY A 15 -4.28 -5.91 -1.89
CA GLY A 15 -4.20 -7.33 -2.16
C GLY A 15 -5.57 -7.97 -2.26
N ALA A 16 -6.41 -7.73 -1.25
CA ALA A 16 -7.78 -8.23 -1.20
C ALA A 16 -8.65 -7.67 -2.34
N ALA A 17 -8.56 -6.37 -2.62
CA ALA A 17 -9.44 -5.71 -3.57
C ALA A 17 -8.99 -5.83 -5.04
N ARG A 18 -7.68 -5.98 -5.32
CA ARG A 18 -7.13 -5.82 -6.68
C ARG A 18 -6.16 -6.91 -7.13
N LEU A 19 -5.54 -7.67 -6.22
CA LEU A 19 -4.56 -8.70 -6.63
C LEU A 19 -5.15 -10.09 -6.84
N ILE A 20 -6.32 -10.40 -6.25
CA ILE A 20 -6.92 -11.73 -6.37
C ILE A 20 -7.21 -12.11 -7.82
N GLU A 21 -7.80 -11.22 -8.60
CA GLU A 21 -8.11 -11.45 -10.02
C GLU A 21 -6.85 -11.73 -10.87
N PRO A 22 -5.83 -10.84 -10.91
CA PRO A 22 -4.64 -11.09 -11.72
C PRO A 22 -3.82 -12.29 -11.24
N VAL A 23 -3.75 -12.56 -9.93
CA VAL A 23 -3.10 -13.75 -9.38
C VAL A 23 -3.78 -15.02 -9.88
N THR A 24 -5.12 -15.05 -9.85
CA THR A 24 -5.90 -16.20 -10.33
C THR A 24 -5.73 -16.40 -11.83
N ALA A 25 -5.80 -15.31 -12.61
CA ALA A 25 -5.59 -15.35 -14.06
C ALA A 25 -4.16 -15.79 -14.44
N PHE A 26 -3.15 -15.37 -13.67
CA PHE A 26 -1.77 -15.81 -13.87
C PHE A 26 -1.61 -17.29 -13.56
N ARG A 27 -2.15 -17.77 -12.44
CA ARG A 27 -2.10 -19.19 -12.06
C ARG A 27 -2.77 -20.09 -13.10
N ALA A 28 -3.85 -19.65 -13.72
CA ALA A 28 -4.49 -20.38 -14.81
C ALA A 28 -3.58 -20.54 -16.05
N LYS A 29 -2.74 -19.55 -16.34
CA LYS A 29 -1.78 -19.57 -17.46
C LYS A 29 -0.47 -20.28 -17.11
N CYS A 30 -0.11 -20.31 -15.83
CA CYS A 30 1.13 -20.89 -15.31
C CYS A 30 0.84 -21.81 -14.12
N PRO A 31 0.21 -22.99 -14.36
CA PRO A 31 -0.26 -23.87 -13.29
C PRO A 31 0.87 -24.52 -12.47
N GLU A 32 2.09 -24.53 -13.00
CA GLU A 32 3.30 -25.04 -12.33
C GLU A 32 3.94 -24.01 -11.38
N VAL A 33 3.40 -22.80 -11.30
CA VAL A 33 3.86 -21.75 -10.38
C VAL A 33 2.99 -21.74 -9.12
N GLU A 34 3.63 -21.93 -7.96
CA GLU A 34 3.02 -21.69 -6.65
C GLU A 34 3.15 -20.20 -6.32
N ILE A 35 2.06 -19.57 -5.89
CA ILE A 35 2.07 -18.17 -5.45
C ILE A 35 1.83 -18.13 -3.96
N ARG A 36 2.79 -17.57 -3.22
CA ARG A 36 2.62 -17.18 -1.81
C ARG A 36 2.41 -15.68 -1.74
N LEU A 37 1.17 -15.29 -1.49
CA LEU A 37 0.80 -13.89 -1.31
C LEU A 37 0.76 -13.59 0.18
N GLU A 38 1.65 -12.72 0.63
CA GLU A 38 1.62 -12.16 1.98
C GLU A 38 1.05 -10.74 1.93
N LEU A 39 0.01 -10.53 2.73
CA LEU A 39 -0.68 -9.26 2.83
C LEU A 39 -0.30 -8.58 4.15
N ALA A 40 0.44 -7.48 4.05
CA ALA A 40 0.88 -6.71 5.20
C ALA A 40 1.05 -5.24 4.83
N ASP A 41 0.56 -4.35 5.69
CA ASP A 41 0.69 -2.90 5.49
C ASP A 41 2.06 -2.36 5.93
N ARG A 42 2.84 -3.16 6.66
CA ARG A 42 4.23 -2.83 7.01
C ARG A 42 5.12 -2.77 5.76
N MET A 43 6.15 -1.93 5.84
CA MET A 43 7.22 -1.94 4.86
C MET A 43 8.14 -3.16 5.07
N VAL A 44 7.85 -4.26 4.37
CA VAL A 44 8.75 -5.42 4.26
C VAL A 44 10.02 -5.12 3.44
N ASP A 45 11.15 -5.69 3.83
CA ASP A 45 12.36 -5.72 3.01
C ASP A 45 12.28 -6.89 2.02
N LEU A 46 12.25 -6.61 0.71
CA LEU A 46 12.10 -7.68 -0.28
C LEU A 46 13.31 -8.61 -0.33
N VAL A 47 14.51 -8.09 -0.07
CA VAL A 47 15.76 -8.85 -0.18
C VAL A 47 15.95 -9.69 1.07
N ASP A 48 15.95 -9.05 2.24
CA ASP A 48 16.27 -9.70 3.50
C ASP A 48 15.15 -10.67 3.95
N GLU A 49 13.89 -10.37 3.60
CA GLU A 49 12.76 -11.26 3.91
C GLU A 49 12.46 -12.26 2.78
N GLY A 50 13.22 -12.21 1.68
CA GLY A 50 13.20 -13.22 0.62
C GLY A 50 11.93 -13.23 -0.24
N TYR A 51 11.40 -12.05 -0.55
CA TYR A 51 10.31 -11.86 -1.51
C TYR A 51 10.86 -11.62 -2.93
N ASP A 52 10.19 -12.21 -3.91
CA ASP A 52 10.55 -12.02 -5.32
C ASP A 52 9.91 -10.75 -5.90
N LEU A 53 8.77 -10.34 -5.34
CA LEU A 53 7.98 -9.20 -5.82
C LEU A 53 7.30 -8.47 -4.66
N GLY A 54 7.34 -7.14 -4.68
CA GLY A 54 6.56 -6.28 -3.80
C GLY A 54 5.61 -5.39 -4.58
N VAL A 55 4.33 -5.39 -4.21
CA VAL A 55 3.37 -4.34 -4.59
C VAL A 55 3.36 -3.30 -3.49
N ARG A 56 3.42 -2.01 -3.85
CA ARG A 56 3.48 -0.90 -2.88
C ARG A 56 2.61 0.27 -3.33
N ILE A 57 2.09 1.00 -2.34
CA ILE A 57 1.42 2.29 -2.53
C ILE A 57 2.28 3.35 -1.86
N GLY A 58 2.65 4.38 -2.61
CA GLY A 58 3.45 5.50 -2.10
C GLY A 58 4.66 5.81 -2.98
N HIS A 59 5.54 6.66 -2.45
CA HIS A 59 6.79 7.00 -3.12
C HIS A 59 7.82 5.89 -2.88
N LEU A 60 8.49 5.50 -3.97
CA LEU A 60 9.62 4.60 -3.89
C LEU A 60 10.82 5.36 -3.32
N THR A 61 11.45 4.81 -2.29
CA THR A 61 12.76 5.27 -1.82
C THR A 61 13.84 4.84 -2.80
N ASP A 62 14.94 5.60 -2.86
CA ASP A 62 16.09 5.20 -3.68
C ASP A 62 16.57 3.81 -3.26
N SER A 63 16.66 2.90 -4.24
CA SER A 63 17.09 1.52 -4.05
C SER A 63 17.66 0.97 -5.36
N SER A 64 18.34 -0.18 -5.29
CA SER A 64 18.76 -0.94 -6.47
C SER A 64 17.62 -1.77 -7.09
N LEU A 65 16.40 -1.68 -6.55
CA LEU A 65 15.25 -2.46 -7.03
C LEU A 65 14.72 -1.88 -8.34
N ILE A 66 14.24 -2.77 -9.21
CA ILE A 66 13.52 -2.39 -10.42
C ILE A 66 12.06 -2.13 -10.03
N ALA A 67 11.58 -0.91 -10.29
CA ALA A 67 10.19 -0.54 -10.03
C ALA A 67 9.41 -0.33 -11.33
N LYS A 68 8.16 -0.80 -11.33
CA LYS A 68 7.19 -0.57 -12.41
C LYS A 68 5.93 0.06 -11.85
N ARG A 69 5.54 1.22 -12.38
CA ARG A 69 4.29 1.88 -12.01
C ARG A 69 3.08 1.06 -12.47
N LEU A 70 2.20 0.70 -11.53
CA LEU A 70 0.96 -0.04 -11.83
C LEU A 70 -0.23 0.91 -12.06
N ALA A 71 -0.40 1.91 -11.18
CA ALA A 71 -1.48 2.87 -11.23
C ALA A 71 -1.12 4.14 -10.43
N GLY A 72 -1.95 5.18 -10.55
CA GLY A 72 -1.95 6.29 -9.59
C GLY A 72 -2.76 5.93 -8.35
N ALA A 73 -2.34 6.45 -7.19
CA ALA A 73 -3.11 6.40 -5.95
C ALA A 73 -3.28 7.84 -5.43
N CYS A 74 -4.49 8.20 -5.05
CA CYS A 74 -4.79 9.48 -4.39
C CYS A 74 -5.09 9.20 -2.92
N MET A 75 -4.37 9.86 -2.03
CA MET A 75 -4.75 9.90 -0.62
C MET A 75 -5.45 11.22 -0.36
N THR A 76 -6.59 11.15 0.31
CA THR A 76 -7.33 12.33 0.72
C THR A 76 -7.50 12.33 2.24
N THR A 77 -7.65 13.52 2.80
CA THR A 77 -7.96 13.69 4.22
C THR A 77 -9.45 13.77 4.41
N LEU A 78 -9.95 13.02 5.39
CA LEU A 78 -11.36 12.82 5.64
C LEU A 78 -11.62 12.99 7.13
N ALA A 79 -12.82 13.41 7.48
CA ALA A 79 -13.33 13.38 8.85
C ALA A 79 -14.82 12.97 8.82
N SER A 80 -15.32 12.44 9.93
CA SER A 80 -16.75 12.16 10.04
C SER A 80 -17.54 13.48 10.11
N PRO A 81 -18.79 13.51 9.62
CA PRO A 81 -19.64 14.69 9.74
C PRO A 81 -19.81 15.16 11.19
N ASP A 82 -19.96 14.22 12.13
CA ASP A 82 -20.11 14.51 13.55
C ASP A 82 -18.87 15.23 14.12
N TYR A 83 -17.68 14.75 13.78
CA TYR A 83 -16.43 15.38 14.21
C TYR A 83 -16.32 16.83 13.71
N LEU A 84 -16.66 17.06 12.44
CA LEU A 84 -16.65 18.40 11.84
C LEU A 84 -17.74 19.31 12.41
N GLY A 85 -18.87 18.75 12.83
CA GLY A 85 -19.94 19.50 13.51
C GLY A 85 -19.50 20.05 14.87
N GLU A 86 -18.67 19.29 15.59
CA GLU A 86 -18.14 19.68 16.91
C GLU A 86 -16.87 20.55 16.82
N HIS A 87 -15.98 20.27 15.86
CA HIS A 87 -14.64 20.85 15.81
C HIS A 87 -14.43 21.87 14.66
N GLY A 88 -15.41 22.02 13.77
CA GLY A 88 -15.32 22.85 12.57
C GLY A 88 -14.57 22.18 11.42
N ALA A 89 -14.67 22.77 10.23
CA ALA A 89 -14.00 22.31 9.02
C ALA A 89 -12.60 22.91 8.86
N THR A 90 -11.67 22.12 8.32
CA THR A 90 -10.33 22.57 7.90
C THR A 90 -10.41 23.28 6.56
N VAL A 91 -9.92 24.52 6.47
CA VAL A 91 -9.84 25.29 5.20
C VAL A 91 -8.40 25.36 4.67
N HIS A 92 -7.42 25.09 5.52
CA HIS A 92 -6.01 25.03 5.18
C HIS A 92 -5.34 23.81 5.86
N PRO A 93 -4.33 23.15 5.25
CA PRO A 93 -3.60 22.05 5.87
C PRO A 93 -3.05 22.34 7.27
N ASP A 94 -2.62 23.57 7.53
CA ASP A 94 -2.07 23.97 8.83
C ASP A 94 -3.11 23.90 9.98
N ASP A 95 -4.40 23.93 9.65
CA ASP A 95 -5.49 23.80 10.63
C ASP A 95 -5.46 22.42 11.32
N LEU A 96 -4.89 21.40 10.66
CA LEU A 96 -4.79 20.04 11.21
C LEU A 96 -4.03 19.97 12.53
N SER A 97 -3.14 20.92 12.79
CA SER A 97 -2.44 21.04 14.08
C SER A 97 -3.39 21.24 15.28
N ARG A 98 -4.65 21.64 15.02
CA ARG A 98 -5.70 21.85 16.01
C ARG A 98 -6.74 20.73 16.05
N HIS A 99 -6.58 19.71 15.20
CA HIS A 99 -7.50 18.58 15.09
C HIS A 99 -6.90 17.28 15.65
N LEU A 100 -7.78 16.34 15.97
CA LEU A 100 -7.40 14.99 16.37
C LEU A 100 -7.14 14.17 15.10
N CYS A 101 -5.87 14.05 14.72
CA CYS A 101 -5.47 13.31 13.54
C CYS A 101 -5.26 11.82 13.84
N ILE A 102 -5.88 10.96 13.02
CA ILE A 102 -5.58 9.52 12.99
C ILE A 102 -4.47 9.29 11.96
N ILE A 103 -3.33 8.79 12.41
CA ILE A 103 -2.16 8.54 11.56
C ILE A 103 -1.92 7.05 11.36
N ASP A 104 -1.71 6.67 10.10
CA ASP A 104 -1.20 5.34 9.76
C ASP A 104 0.32 5.31 9.99
N ARG A 105 0.74 4.59 11.04
CA ARG A 105 2.14 4.46 11.44
C ARG A 105 2.96 3.50 10.56
N ASN A 106 2.32 2.78 9.63
CA ASN A 106 3.03 1.89 8.73
C ASN A 106 3.73 2.63 7.57
N LYS A 107 3.43 3.92 7.39
CA LYS A 107 4.09 4.77 6.39
C LYS A 107 5.50 5.16 6.85
N PRO A 108 6.47 5.30 5.93
CA PRO A 108 7.83 5.69 6.27
C PRO A 108 7.95 7.10 6.90
N ALA A 109 6.99 7.99 6.66
CA ALA A 109 6.90 9.31 7.30
C ALA A 109 5.46 9.55 7.84
N PRO A 110 5.05 8.88 8.92
CA PRO A 110 3.64 8.82 9.32
C PRO A 110 3.10 10.15 9.87
N ASN A 111 3.99 11.05 10.29
CA ASN A 111 3.66 12.39 10.78
C ASN A 111 3.81 13.49 9.72
N GLN A 112 4.09 13.13 8.46
CA GLN A 112 4.22 14.09 7.36
C GLN A 112 3.07 13.93 6.37
N TRP A 113 2.24 14.96 6.26
CA TRP A 113 1.11 14.99 5.33
C TRP A 113 1.46 15.96 4.19
N ARG A 114 1.19 15.55 2.95
CA ARG A 114 1.53 16.32 1.74
C ARG A 114 0.26 16.86 1.10
N TYR A 115 0.24 18.15 0.79
CA TYR A 115 -0.83 18.88 0.09
C TYR A 115 -0.23 19.74 -1.02
#